data_AF-A0A1H4YUG4-F1
#
_entry.id   AF-A0A1H4YUG4-F1
#
_cell.length_a   1.000
_cell.length_b   1.000
_cell.length_c   1.000
_cell.angle_alpha   90.00
_cell.angle_beta   90.00
_cell.angle_gamma   90.00
#
_symmetry.space_group_name_H-M   'P 1'
#
loop_
_entity.id
_entity.type
_entity.pdbx_description
1 polymer ?
#
loop_
_entity_poly.entity_id
_entity_poly.type
_entity_poly.pdbx_seq_one_letter_code
_entity_poly.pdbx_strand_id
1 'polypeptide(L)'
;MTAEMSRYADFEGLRNQAVALRREGLSLRQIRDHLKIYNNDLLHRLVKGEPPPEWTKRPNAKDDLRDRARELRLQGMTYDQIQVELGCSKSSISLWVRDLPKPESRYTDEERRARMNAGEAYRGCLIIYVTRSADLYRRVEGAWYGIVGAATATDHENRT
;
A
#
# COMPACT_ATOMS: atom_id res chain seq x y z
N MET A 1 33.18 -38.12 -13.22
CA MET A 1 31.76 -37.81 -13.53
C MET A 1 30.76 -38.46 -12.57
N THR A 2 31.16 -39.28 -11.59
CA THR A 2 30.26 -40.02 -10.68
C THR A 2 29.99 -39.33 -9.33
N ALA A 3 30.95 -38.55 -8.81
CA ALA A 3 30.81 -37.89 -7.51
C ALA A 3 29.83 -36.70 -7.50
N GLU A 4 29.73 -35.95 -8.61
CA GLU A 4 28.78 -34.84 -8.76
C GLU A 4 27.33 -35.36 -8.71
N MET A 5 27.02 -36.45 -9.42
CA MET A 5 25.68 -37.04 -9.45
C MET A 5 25.19 -37.54 -8.09
N SER A 6 26.09 -38.07 -7.24
CA SER A 6 25.74 -38.48 -5.87
C SER A 6 25.27 -37.31 -5.02
N ARG A 7 25.92 -36.15 -5.16
CA ARG A 7 25.61 -34.95 -4.37
C ARG A 7 24.29 -34.28 -4.81
N TYR A 8 24.00 -34.33 -6.11
CA TYR A 8 22.71 -33.87 -6.65
C TYR A 8 21.56 -34.81 -6.27
N ALA A 9 21.80 -36.12 -6.24
CA ALA A 9 20.81 -37.10 -5.77
C ALA A 9 20.46 -36.87 -4.28
N ASP A 10 21.47 -36.59 -3.45
CA ASP A 10 21.26 -36.25 -2.04
C ASP A 10 20.49 -34.93 -1.87
N PHE A 11 20.77 -33.92 -2.72
CA PHE A 11 20.04 -32.65 -2.69
C PHE A 11 18.57 -32.80 -3.11
N GLU A 12 18.29 -33.48 -4.23
CA GLU A 12 16.92 -33.73 -4.70
C GLU A 12 16.13 -34.61 -3.72
N GLY A 13 16.78 -35.61 -3.11
CA GLY A 13 16.19 -36.42 -2.04
C GLY A 13 15.79 -35.58 -0.83
N LEU A 14 16.71 -34.75 -0.33
CA LEU A 14 16.44 -33.83 0.78
C LEU A 14 15.39 -32.78 0.43
N ARG A 15 15.35 -32.33 -0.83
CA ARG A 15 14.36 -31.37 -1.32
C ARG A 15 12.97 -31.98 -1.28
N ASN A 16 12.81 -33.20 -1.81
CA ASN A 16 11.53 -33.90 -1.81
C ASN A 16 11.01 -34.15 -0.39
N GLN A 17 11.88 -34.53 0.54
CA GLN A 17 11.52 -34.69 1.95
C GLN A 17 11.12 -33.36 2.59
N ALA A 18 11.91 -32.30 2.39
CA ALA A 18 11.61 -30.98 2.95
C ALA A 18 10.28 -30.40 2.41
N VAL A 19 10.00 -30.61 1.13
CA VAL A 19 8.74 -30.21 0.48
C VAL A 19 7.57 -31.02 1.01
N ALA A 20 7.71 -32.34 1.18
CA ALA A 20 6.67 -33.18 1.76
C ALA A 20 6.31 -32.71 3.18
N LEU A 21 7.30 -32.50 4.05
CA LEU A 21 7.08 -31.97 5.40
C LEU A 21 6.45 -30.57 5.38
N ARG A 22 6.79 -29.72 4.40
CA ARG A 22 6.18 -28.40 4.25
C ARG A 22 4.70 -28.50 3.88
N ARG A 23 4.34 -29.42 2.98
CA ARG A 23 2.96 -29.69 2.56
C ARG A 23 2.12 -30.34 3.66
N GLU A 24 2.75 -31.12 4.54
CA GLU A 24 2.15 -31.61 5.79
C GLU A 24 1.88 -30.48 6.82
N GLY A 25 2.35 -29.26 6.55
CA GLY A 25 2.07 -28.08 7.37
C GLY A 25 3.13 -27.77 8.43
N LEU A 26 4.31 -28.41 8.37
CA LEU A 26 5.38 -28.14 9.33
C LEU A 26 6.04 -26.77 9.08
N SER A 27 6.39 -26.10 10.18
CA SER A 27 7.19 -24.87 10.16
C SER A 27 8.64 -25.16 9.76
N LEU A 28 9.35 -24.15 9.26
CA LEU A 28 10.78 -24.27 8.93
C LEU A 28 11.61 -24.78 10.12
N ARG A 29 11.26 -24.36 11.34
CA ARG A 29 11.92 -24.82 12.57
C ARG A 29 11.70 -26.32 12.80
N GLN A 30 10.48 -26.82 12.60
CA GLN A 30 10.20 -28.25 12.72
C GLN A 30 10.89 -29.06 11.63
N ILE A 31 10.92 -28.57 10.38
CA ILE A 31 11.63 -29.23 9.27
C ILE A 31 13.13 -29.29 9.57
N ARG A 32 13.72 -28.20 10.08
CA ARG A 32 15.11 -28.12 10.54
C ARG A 32 15.40 -29.21 11.58
N ASP A 33 14.54 -29.32 12.58
CA ASP A 33 14.72 -30.24 13.71
C ASP A 33 14.45 -31.71 13.31
N HIS A 34 13.60 -31.94 12.31
CA HIS A 34 13.27 -33.25 11.74
C HIS A 34 14.38 -33.76 10.80
N LEU A 35 14.83 -32.94 9.85
CA LEU A 35 15.90 -33.29 8.90
C LEU A 35 17.31 -33.13 9.48
N LYS A 36 17.43 -32.58 10.69
CA LYS A 36 18.72 -32.25 11.35
C LYS A 36 19.64 -31.37 10.50
N ILE A 37 19.06 -30.54 9.63
CA ILE A 37 19.79 -29.58 8.78
C ILE A 37 19.84 -28.25 9.50
N TYR A 38 20.94 -27.98 10.20
CA TYR A 38 21.12 -26.71 10.94
C TYR A 38 21.63 -25.55 10.06
N ASN A 39 21.89 -25.80 8.77
CA ASN A 39 22.21 -24.76 7.79
C ASN A 39 20.91 -24.14 7.24
N ASN A 40 20.60 -22.93 7.72
CA ASN A 40 19.38 -22.22 7.32
C ASN A 40 19.36 -21.88 5.82
N ASP A 41 20.48 -21.56 5.19
CA ASP A 41 20.53 -21.22 3.76
C ASP A 41 20.24 -22.45 2.87
N LEU A 42 20.71 -23.63 3.30
CA LEU A 42 20.36 -24.88 2.63
C LEU A 42 18.87 -25.18 2.81
N LEU A 43 18.36 -25.08 4.03
CA LEU A 43 16.93 -25.31 4.33
C LEU A 43 16.02 -24.37 3.53
N HIS A 44 16.35 -23.08 3.46
CA HIS A 44 15.62 -22.10 2.65
C HIS A 44 15.64 -22.45 1.16
N ARG A 45 16.76 -22.98 0.64
CA ARG A 45 16.85 -23.44 -0.75
C ARG A 45 16.01 -24.70 -1.02
N LEU A 46 16.01 -25.66 -0.09
CA LEU A 46 15.23 -26.91 -0.21
C LEU A 46 13.71 -26.62 -0.25
N VAL A 47 13.24 -25.70 0.57
CA VAL A 47 11.80 -25.37 0.70
C VAL A 47 11.37 -24.23 -0.25
N LYS A 48 12.30 -23.69 -1.06
CA LYS A 48 12.02 -22.56 -1.96
C LYS A 48 10.90 -22.90 -2.95
N GLY A 49 9.85 -22.07 -2.95
CA GLY A 49 8.67 -22.21 -3.83
C GLY A 49 7.44 -22.78 -3.14
N GLU A 50 7.58 -23.42 -1.97
CA GLU A 50 6.42 -23.91 -1.21
C GLU A 50 5.89 -22.81 -0.27
N PRO A 51 4.58 -22.56 -0.24
CA PRO A 51 4.00 -21.52 0.61
C PRO A 51 4.18 -21.86 2.09
N PRO A 52 4.28 -20.84 2.98
CA PRO A 52 4.18 -21.07 4.41
C PRO A 52 2.82 -21.67 4.80
N PRO A 53 2.78 -22.61 5.76
CA PRO A 53 1.54 -23.10 6.33
C PRO A 53 0.67 -21.94 6.83
N GLU A 54 -0.65 -22.04 6.61
CA GLU A 54 -1.61 -20.98 6.92
C GLU A 54 -1.54 -20.56 8.39
N TRP A 55 -1.38 -21.51 9.32
CA TRP A 55 -1.28 -21.22 10.77
C TRP A 55 -0.01 -20.43 11.14
N THR A 56 1.05 -20.48 10.32
CA THR A 56 2.29 -19.71 10.55
C THR A 56 2.20 -18.30 9.95
N LYS A 57 1.22 -18.02 9.09
CA LYS A 57 1.01 -16.66 8.58
C LYS A 57 0.51 -15.78 9.71
N ARG A 58 1.21 -14.67 9.94
CA ARG A 58 0.70 -13.61 10.82
C ARG A 58 -0.24 -12.75 10.00
N PRO A 59 -1.52 -12.60 10.39
CA PRO A 59 -2.37 -11.60 9.77
C PRO A 59 -1.77 -10.22 10.05
N ASN A 60 -1.66 -9.36 9.04
CA ASN A 60 -1.37 -7.97 9.34
C ASN A 60 -2.63 -7.36 9.96
N ALA A 61 -2.46 -6.50 10.95
CA ALA A 61 -3.57 -5.85 11.66
C ALA A 61 -4.55 -5.07 10.76
N LYS A 62 -4.22 -4.84 9.48
CA LYS A 62 -5.04 -4.12 8.50
C LYS A 62 -5.49 -4.97 7.31
N ASP A 63 -5.23 -6.28 7.30
CA ASP A 63 -5.62 -7.13 6.16
C ASP A 63 -7.16 -7.18 6.02
N ASP A 64 -7.90 -7.32 7.13
CA ASP A 64 -9.37 -7.30 7.10
C ASP A 64 -9.93 -5.96 6.57
N LEU A 65 -9.31 -4.84 6.98
CA LEU A 65 -9.69 -3.50 6.50
C LEU A 65 -9.36 -3.30 5.03
N ARG A 66 -8.26 -3.91 4.56
CA ARG A 66 -7.87 -3.90 3.15
C ARG A 66 -8.88 -4.66 2.31
N ASP A 67 -9.27 -5.86 2.73
CA ASP A 67 -10.23 -6.68 2.01
C ASP A 67 -11.59 -5.96 1.93
N ARG A 68 -12.03 -5.39 3.06
CA ARG A 68 -13.26 -4.57 3.08
C ARG A 68 -13.18 -3.34 2.18
N ALA A 69 -12.05 -2.63 2.15
CA ALA A 69 -11.85 -1.49 1.25
C ALA A 69 -11.97 -1.88 -0.23
N ARG A 70 -11.48 -3.08 -0.60
CA ARG A 70 -11.59 -3.60 -1.97
C ARG A 70 -13.02 -3.94 -2.34
N GLU A 71 -13.78 -4.56 -1.44
CA GLU A 71 -15.22 -4.81 -1.64
C GLU A 71 -15.99 -3.51 -1.89
N LEU A 72 -15.81 -2.52 -1.02
CA LEU A 72 -16.47 -1.21 -1.15
C LEU A 72 -16.08 -0.52 -2.47
N ARG A 73 -14.83 -0.66 -2.89
CA ARG A 73 -14.38 -0.09 -4.17
C ARG A 73 -15.05 -0.76 -5.36
N LEU A 74 -15.19 -2.08 -5.35
CA LEU A 74 -15.90 -2.83 -6.40
C LEU A 74 -17.40 -2.47 -6.45
N GLN A 75 -17.99 -2.08 -5.32
CA GLN A 75 -19.35 -1.53 -5.25
C GLN A 75 -19.46 -0.09 -5.78
N GLY A 76 -18.35 0.51 -6.23
CA GLY A 76 -18.34 1.85 -6.79
C GLY A 76 -18.08 2.97 -5.78
N MET A 77 -17.68 2.67 -4.55
CA MET A 77 -17.36 3.71 -3.58
C MET A 77 -16.06 4.46 -3.93
N THR A 78 -16.06 5.76 -3.69
CA THR A 78 -14.90 6.65 -3.82
C THR A 78 -13.96 6.52 -2.63
N TYR A 79 -12.71 6.98 -2.77
CA TYR A 79 -11.73 6.94 -1.67
C TYR A 79 -12.22 7.68 -0.42
N ASP A 80 -12.96 8.78 -0.61
CA ASP A 80 -13.48 9.60 0.50
C ASP A 80 -14.63 8.88 1.22
N GLN A 81 -15.49 8.16 0.50
CA GLN A 81 -16.54 7.33 1.11
C GLN A 81 -15.94 6.16 1.89
N ILE A 82 -14.95 5.47 1.32
CA ILE A 82 -14.25 4.36 2.00
C ILE A 82 -13.52 4.86 3.25
N GLN A 83 -12.96 6.08 3.20
CA GLN A 83 -12.32 6.70 4.38
C GLN A 83 -13.32 6.93 5.51
N VAL A 84 -14.49 7.47 5.20
CA VAL A 84 -15.54 7.70 6.21
C VAL A 84 -16.02 6.36 6.79
N GLU A 85 -16.21 5.34 5.95
CA GLU A 85 -16.70 4.03 6.36
C GLU A 85 -15.70 3.27 7.24
N LEU A 86 -14.42 3.25 6.88
CA LEU A 86 -13.40 2.43 7.54
C LEU A 86 -12.54 3.18 8.56
N GLY A 87 -12.67 4.51 8.66
CA GLY A 87 -11.83 5.35 9.52
C GLY A 87 -10.33 5.31 9.17
N CYS A 88 -9.97 4.79 8.00
CA CYS A 88 -8.59 4.65 7.54
C CYS A 88 -8.13 5.86 6.75
N SER A 89 -6.82 6.15 6.75
CA SER A 89 -6.28 7.24 5.94
C SER A 89 -6.51 7.04 4.45
N LYS A 90 -6.80 8.12 3.71
CA LYS A 90 -6.89 8.13 2.24
C LYS A 90 -5.66 7.50 1.56
N SER A 91 -4.48 7.70 2.13
CA SER A 91 -3.23 7.10 1.64
C SER A 91 -3.22 5.57 1.74
N SER A 92 -3.70 5.01 2.86
CA SER A 92 -3.80 3.55 3.03
C SER A 92 -4.79 2.95 2.04
N ILE A 93 -5.97 3.55 1.94
CA ILE A 93 -7.02 3.13 1.01
C ILE A 93 -6.51 3.19 -0.43
N SER A 94 -5.90 4.31 -0.83
CA SER A 94 -5.35 4.46 -2.18
C SER A 94 -4.30 3.40 -2.51
N LEU A 95 -3.45 3.00 -1.55
CA LEU A 95 -2.48 1.93 -1.80
C LEU A 95 -3.16 0.59 -2.05
N TRP A 96 -4.27 0.31 -1.37
CA TRP A 96 -4.98 -0.96 -1.44
C TRP A 96 -5.89 -1.13 -2.66
N VAL A 97 -6.42 -0.04 -3.20
CA VAL A 97 -7.51 -0.10 -4.19
C VAL A 97 -7.21 0.62 -5.51
N ARG A 98 -6.04 1.26 -5.67
CA ARG A 98 -5.68 1.98 -6.91
C ARG A 98 -5.60 1.10 -8.16
N ASP A 99 -5.45 -0.21 -7.99
CA ASP A 99 -5.45 -1.21 -9.06
C ASP A 99 -6.87 -1.56 -9.55
N LEU A 100 -7.90 -1.22 -8.77
CA LEU A 100 -9.29 -1.53 -9.07
C LEU A 100 -9.93 -0.47 -9.99
N PRO A 101 -11.01 -0.84 -10.72
CA PRO A 101 -11.71 0.09 -11.59
C PRO A 101 -12.13 1.36 -10.83
N LYS A 102 -12.02 2.49 -11.52
CA LYS A 102 -12.49 3.77 -11.00
C LYS A 102 -14.02 3.79 -11.10
N PRO A 103 -14.73 4.17 -10.03
CA PRO A 103 -16.17 4.31 -10.07
C PRO A 103 -16.55 5.43 -11.03
N GLU A 104 -17.79 5.37 -11.48
CA GLU A 104 -18.33 6.37 -12.37
C GLU A 104 -18.19 7.77 -11.79
N SER A 105 -17.82 8.69 -12.67
CA SER A 105 -17.67 10.09 -12.30
C SER A 105 -19.03 10.69 -11.98
N ARG A 106 -19.13 11.44 -10.87
CA ARG A 106 -20.34 12.20 -10.50
C ARG A 106 -20.78 13.22 -11.57
N TYR A 107 -19.86 13.64 -12.43
CA TYR A 107 -20.10 14.62 -13.48
C TYR A 107 -19.71 14.07 -14.84
N THR A 108 -20.41 14.51 -15.87
CA THR A 108 -19.96 14.29 -17.25
C THR A 108 -18.70 15.11 -17.53
N ASP A 109 -17.99 14.77 -18.59
CA ASP A 109 -16.80 15.52 -18.99
C ASP A 109 -17.13 16.97 -19.37
N GLU A 110 -18.31 17.22 -19.93
CA GLU A 110 -18.78 18.56 -20.29
C GLU A 110 -19.05 19.41 -19.04
N GLU A 111 -19.78 18.88 -18.06
CA GLU A 111 -20.03 19.58 -16.78
C GLU A 111 -18.73 19.88 -16.03
N ARG A 112 -17.77 18.95 -16.10
CA ARG A 112 -16.44 19.13 -15.51
C ARG A 112 -15.69 20.27 -16.20
N ARG A 113 -15.67 20.31 -17.53
CA ARG A 113 -15.02 21.38 -18.31
C ARG A 113 -15.68 22.74 -18.07
N ALA A 114 -17.00 22.79 -18.02
CA ALA A 114 -17.76 24.00 -17.70
C ALA A 114 -17.36 24.57 -16.33
N ARG A 115 -17.25 23.72 -15.29
CA ARG A 115 -16.78 24.15 -13.95
C ARG A 115 -15.33 24.61 -13.92
N MET A 116 -14.47 24.10 -14.81
CA MET A 116 -13.07 24.50 -14.90
C MET A 116 -12.89 25.81 -15.70
N ASN A 117 -13.98 26.48 -16.10
CA ASN A 117 -13.96 27.59 -17.06
C ASN A 117 -13.21 27.23 -18.36
N ALA A 118 -13.16 25.94 -18.69
CA ALA A 118 -12.44 25.39 -19.82
C ALA A 118 -13.38 25.21 -21.03
N GLY A 119 -14.15 26.26 -21.34
CA GLY A 119 -15.01 26.31 -22.52
C GLY A 119 -14.21 26.39 -23.82
N GLU A 120 -14.90 26.47 -24.96
CA GLU A 120 -14.27 26.48 -26.30
C GLU A 120 -13.27 27.64 -26.53
N ALA A 121 -13.41 28.72 -25.77
CA ALA A 121 -12.50 29.87 -25.76
C ALA A 121 -11.27 29.71 -24.84
N TYR A 122 -11.19 28.66 -24.02
CA TYR A 122 -10.04 28.41 -23.16
C TYR A 122 -8.82 28.01 -23.99
N ARG A 123 -7.67 28.62 -23.70
CA ARG A 123 -6.40 28.40 -24.42
C ARG A 123 -5.31 27.78 -23.55
N GLY A 124 -5.67 27.30 -22.36
CA GLY A 124 -4.74 26.81 -21.36
C GLY A 124 -4.48 27.84 -20.25
N CYS A 125 -3.65 27.45 -19.28
CA CYS A 125 -3.24 28.30 -18.17
C CYS A 125 -1.84 28.83 -18.45
N LEU A 126 -1.69 30.16 -18.49
CA LEU A 126 -0.36 30.78 -18.56
C LEU A 126 0.29 30.70 -17.18
N ILE A 127 1.40 29.98 -17.08
CA ILE A 127 2.22 29.96 -15.87
C ILE A 127 3.33 31.00 -16.02
N ILE A 128 3.29 32.03 -15.18
CA ILE A 128 4.33 33.07 -15.14
C ILE A 128 5.20 32.83 -13.92
N TYR A 129 6.51 32.66 -14.15
CA TYR A 129 7.50 32.58 -13.08
C TYR A 129 8.13 33.96 -12.87
N VAL A 130 8.05 34.47 -11.64
CA VAL A 130 8.68 35.74 -11.27
C VAL A 130 10.02 35.44 -10.60
N THR A 131 11.13 35.85 -11.24
CA THR A 131 12.47 35.67 -10.66
C THR A 131 12.62 36.50 -9.39
N ARG A 132 13.39 35.99 -8.41
CA ARG A 132 13.62 36.62 -7.10
C ARG A 132 12.35 36.87 -6.25
N SER A 133 11.23 36.20 -6.55
CA SER A 133 9.97 36.31 -5.80
C SER A 133 9.97 35.59 -4.44
N ALA A 134 11.04 34.86 -4.09
CA ALA A 134 11.13 34.09 -2.85
C ALA A 134 10.91 34.95 -1.59
N ASP A 135 11.39 36.21 -1.59
CA ASP A 135 11.17 37.10 -0.45
C ASP A 135 9.70 37.53 -0.32
N LEU A 136 9.08 37.89 -1.44
CA LEU A 136 7.66 38.24 -1.50
C LEU A 136 6.78 37.06 -1.06
N TYR A 137 7.06 35.85 -1.55
CA TYR A 137 6.32 34.64 -1.20
C TYR A 137 6.41 34.35 0.29
N ARG A 138 7.61 34.40 0.88
CA ARG A 138 7.81 34.20 2.33
C ARG A 138 7.05 35.24 3.18
N ARG A 139 6.98 36.50 2.73
CA ARG A 139 6.20 37.54 3.44
C ARG A 139 4.71 37.24 3.39
N VAL A 140 4.18 36.84 2.23
CA VAL A 140 2.77 36.47 2.06
C VAL A 140 2.44 35.24 2.91
N GLU A 141 3.29 34.22 2.87
CA GLU A 141 3.17 33.02 3.68
C GLU A 141 3.23 33.33 5.18
N GLY A 142 4.18 34.16 5.61
CA GLY A 142 4.29 34.61 7.00
C GLY A 142 3.07 35.41 7.48
N ALA A 143 2.54 36.30 6.64
CA ALA A 143 1.32 37.06 6.94
C ALA A 143 0.11 36.12 7.07
N TRP A 144 -0.02 35.13 6.18
CA TRP A 144 -1.10 34.14 6.23
C TRP A 144 -1.02 33.28 7.51
N TYR A 145 0.15 32.73 7.84
CA TYR A 145 0.33 31.96 9.09
C TYR A 145 0.05 32.82 10.33
N GLY A 146 0.42 34.11 10.31
CA GLY A 146 0.09 35.04 11.38
C GLY A 146 -1.42 35.20 11.57
N ILE A 147 -2.18 35.38 10.47
CA ILE A 147 -3.64 35.50 10.50
C ILE A 147 -4.30 34.20 10.99
N VAL A 148 -3.95 33.06 10.38
CA VAL A 148 -4.56 31.76 10.73
C VAL A 148 -4.20 31.36 12.16
N GLY A 149 -2.94 31.53 12.56
CA GLY A 149 -2.49 31.24 13.92
C GLY A 149 -3.17 32.11 14.99
N ALA A 150 -3.43 33.39 14.68
CA ALA A 150 -4.19 34.26 15.57
C ALA A 150 -5.67 33.84 15.67
N ALA A 151 -6.28 33.43 14.56
CA ALA A 151 -7.68 32.99 14.54
C ALA A 151 -7.90 31.67 15.31
N THR A 152 -6.96 30.72 15.22
CA THR A 152 -7.06 29.46 15.99
C THR A 152 -6.79 29.66 17.47
N ALA A 153 -5.96 30.64 17.85
CA ALA A 153 -5.70 30.96 19.26
C ALA A 153 -6.98 31.44 19.98
N THR A 154 -7.80 32.28 19.32
CA THR A 154 -9.06 32.79 19.89
C THR A 154 -10.17 31.74 19.98
N ASP A 155 -10.10 30.67 19.19
CA ASP A 155 -11.12 29.62 19.15
C ASP A 155 -10.96 28.61 20.31
N HIS A 156 -9.76 28.50 20.88
CA HIS A 156 -9.49 27.64 22.04
C HIS A 156 -9.93 28.25 23.38
N GLU A 157 -10.00 29.58 23.50
CA GLU A 157 -10.41 30.24 24.76
C GLU A 157 -11.93 30.26 24.96
N ASN A 158 -12.74 30.12 23.90
CA ASN A 158 -14.21 30.18 23.96
C ASN A 158 -14.90 28.81 24.09
N ARG A 159 -14.17 27.75 24.43
CA ARG A 159 -14.70 26.39 24.60
C ARG A 159 -14.49 25.88 26.03
N THR A 160 -15.24 26.46 26.96
CA THR A 160 -15.59 25.91 28.29
C THR A 160 -17.09 25.90 28.43
#